data_AF-A0A2P8I1X2-F1
#
_entry.id   AF-A0A2P8I1X2-F1
#
_cell.length_a   1.000
_cell.length_b   1.000
_cell.length_c   1.000
_cell.angle_alpha   90.00
_cell.angle_beta   90.00
_cell.angle_gamma   90.00
#
_symmetry.space_group_name_H-M   'P 1'
#
loop_
_entity.id
_entity.type
_entity.pdbx_description
1 polymer ?
#
loop_
_entity_poly.entity_id
_entity_poly.type
_entity_poly.pdbx_seq_one_letter_code
_entity_poly.pdbx_strand_id
1 'polypeptide(L)'
;MISELGEAGVLAGVRWAYVSATTRSLEQYSEADGHDAAWLGNTRYTLFRDRLDRVFACERYAVHSGNDDADLDVLYDQLSGRDIASMPRLDSGLVRRADLNGSPGWAHGDRRFLLASCDYGKLDNLPWPRKSPTKQRVAGQRNPEPPQPSLFDDDEIGGLEALLTAQHDLDLATYVVGHTLDPLSQQMEIVLGRPRLNTGGGQAWYWYQDLLVVPPATGGRRIDGTPLPTGPTTTPDAPVRLRPAEERRNDRRRGQR
;
A
#
# COMPACT_ATOMS: atom_id res chain seq x y z
N MET A 1 12.71 11.65 -2.68
CA MET A 1 12.55 10.28 -2.14
C MET A 1 11.14 10.03 -1.61
N ILE A 2 10.75 10.58 -0.45
CA ILE A 2 9.39 10.42 0.11
C ILE A 2 8.33 11.00 -0.85
N SER A 3 8.60 12.17 -1.43
CA SER A 3 7.69 12.81 -2.38
C SER A 3 7.37 11.92 -3.58
N GLU A 4 8.36 11.20 -4.11
CA GLU A 4 8.18 10.28 -5.25
C GLU A 4 7.28 9.09 -4.89
N LEU A 5 7.47 8.48 -3.72
CA LEU A 5 6.57 7.43 -3.22
C LEU A 5 5.15 7.95 -2.97
N GLY A 6 5.03 9.22 -2.58
CA GLY A 6 3.74 9.91 -2.41
C GLY A 6 3.03 10.16 -3.74
N GLU A 7 3.75 10.72 -4.73
CA GLU A 7 3.26 11.01 -6.07
C GLU A 7 2.84 9.74 -6.82
N ALA A 8 3.61 8.66 -6.68
CA ALA A 8 3.28 7.35 -7.22
C ALA A 8 2.08 6.67 -6.51
N GLY A 9 1.57 7.24 -5.40
CA GLY A 9 0.47 6.66 -4.64
C GLY A 9 0.84 5.48 -3.73
N VAL A 10 2.14 5.13 -3.64
CA VAL A 10 2.62 4.03 -2.78
C VAL A 10 2.29 4.29 -1.31
N LEU A 11 2.47 5.54 -0.83
CA LEU A 11 2.15 5.90 0.55
C LEU A 11 0.65 5.80 0.85
N ALA A 12 -0.20 6.15 -0.13
CA ALA A 12 -1.65 5.99 -0.03
C ALA A 12 -2.04 4.51 0.01
N GLY A 13 -1.40 3.66 -0.79
CA GLY A 13 -1.58 2.21 -0.76
C GLY A 13 -1.22 1.59 0.59
N VAL A 14 -0.07 1.95 1.15
CA VAL A 14 0.37 1.50 2.48
C VAL A 14 -0.61 1.93 3.58
N ARG A 15 -1.04 3.20 3.54
CA ARG A 15 -2.03 3.73 4.49
C ARG A 15 -3.36 2.97 4.39
N TRP A 16 -3.91 2.82 3.17
CA TRP A 16 -5.16 2.10 2.95
C TRP A 16 -5.08 0.67 3.48
N ALA A 17 -4.01 -0.04 3.16
CA ALA A 17 -3.82 -1.43 3.57
C ALA A 17 -3.81 -1.56 5.10
N TYR A 18 -3.16 -0.62 5.80
CA TYR A 18 -3.10 -0.65 7.25
C TYR A 18 -4.44 -0.32 7.91
N VAL A 19 -5.14 0.70 7.40
CA VAL A 19 -6.45 1.13 7.92
C VAL A 19 -7.50 0.05 7.68
N SER A 20 -7.57 -0.54 6.48
CA SER A 20 -8.47 -1.66 6.17
C SER A 20 -8.20 -2.86 7.09
N ALA A 21 -6.94 -3.28 7.20
CA ALA A 21 -6.56 -4.41 8.04
C ALA A 21 -6.88 -4.18 9.52
N THR A 22 -6.61 -2.99 10.04
CA THR A 22 -6.87 -2.62 11.43
C THR A 22 -8.37 -2.58 11.73
N THR A 23 -9.15 -1.94 10.85
CA THR A 23 -10.62 -1.89 10.99
C THR A 23 -11.20 -3.29 11.03
N ARG A 24 -10.82 -4.14 10.08
CA ARG A 24 -11.30 -5.53 10.02
C ARG A 24 -10.90 -6.36 11.25
N SER A 25 -9.68 -6.17 11.75
CA SER A 25 -9.21 -6.90 12.94
C SER A 25 -9.98 -6.51 14.19
N LEU A 26 -10.32 -5.22 14.34
CA LEU A 26 -11.11 -4.71 15.46
C LEU A 26 -12.57 -5.19 15.38
N GLU A 27 -13.16 -5.23 14.18
CA GLU A 27 -14.53 -5.77 13.98
C GLU A 27 -14.64 -7.25 14.38
N GLN A 28 -13.57 -8.02 14.18
CA GLN A 28 -13.51 -9.45 14.52
C GLN A 28 -13.04 -9.71 15.96
N TYR A 29 -12.51 -8.69 16.64
CA TYR A 29 -11.97 -8.83 17.98
C TYR A 29 -13.10 -8.97 19.01
N SER A 30 -12.93 -9.93 19.93
CA SER A 30 -13.91 -10.25 20.95
C SER A 30 -13.22 -10.98 22.10
N GLU A 31 -13.05 -10.30 23.23
CA GLU A 31 -12.51 -10.93 24.45
C GLU A 31 -13.41 -12.07 24.93
N ALA A 32 -14.72 -11.96 24.72
CA ALA A 32 -15.69 -13.00 25.07
C ALA A 32 -15.48 -14.31 24.27
N ASP A 33 -14.95 -14.20 23.04
CA ASP A 33 -14.57 -15.35 22.22
C ASP A 33 -13.14 -15.86 22.54
N GLY A 34 -12.49 -15.29 23.56
CA GLY A 34 -11.14 -15.63 24.00
C GLY A 34 -10.03 -14.95 23.21
N HIS A 35 -10.33 -13.93 22.40
CA HIS A 35 -9.30 -13.18 21.66
C HIS A 35 -8.45 -12.32 22.61
N ASP A 36 -7.14 -12.51 22.56
CA ASP A 36 -6.16 -11.72 23.32
C ASP A 36 -5.39 -10.73 22.42
N ALA A 37 -4.46 -9.98 23.03
CA ALA A 37 -3.62 -9.03 22.31
C ALA A 37 -2.72 -9.71 21.25
N ALA A 38 -2.32 -10.96 21.47
CA ALA A 38 -1.51 -11.72 20.52
C ALA A 38 -2.33 -12.11 19.29
N TRP A 39 -3.57 -12.56 19.49
CA TRP A 39 -4.53 -12.81 18.42
C TRP A 39 -4.74 -11.55 17.58
N LEU A 40 -5.03 -10.41 18.23
CA LEU A 40 -5.27 -9.15 17.52
C LEU A 40 -4.04 -8.70 16.73
N GLY A 41 -2.85 -8.79 17.33
CA GLY A 41 -1.59 -8.46 16.67
C GLY A 41 -1.30 -9.33 15.45
N ASN A 42 -1.48 -10.65 15.56
CA ASN A 42 -1.23 -11.60 14.49
C ASN A 42 -2.26 -11.50 13.36
N THR A 43 -3.55 -11.38 13.69
CA THR A 43 -4.63 -11.19 12.72
C THR A 43 -4.42 -9.89 11.93
N ARG A 44 -4.14 -8.79 12.63
CA ARG A 44 -3.86 -7.49 11.99
C ARG A 44 -2.64 -7.57 11.08
N TYR A 45 -1.55 -8.19 11.53
CA TYR A 45 -0.35 -8.32 10.71
C TYR A 45 -0.61 -9.16 9.45
N THR A 46 -1.35 -10.27 9.59
CA THR A 46 -1.72 -11.15 8.46
C THR A 46 -2.59 -10.41 7.46
N LEU A 47 -3.62 -9.71 7.93
CA LEU A 47 -4.49 -8.89 7.07
C LEU A 47 -3.71 -7.74 6.44
N PHE A 48 -2.82 -7.06 7.17
CA PHE A 48 -2.06 -5.94 6.63
C PHE A 48 -1.16 -6.38 5.47
N ARG A 49 -0.47 -7.52 5.60
CA ARG A 49 0.30 -8.11 4.49
C ARG A 49 -0.59 -8.43 3.30
N ASP A 50 -1.73 -9.08 3.53
CA ASP A 50 -2.68 -9.41 2.46
C ASP A 50 -3.19 -8.16 1.74
N ARG A 51 -3.54 -7.10 2.48
CA ARG A 51 -3.99 -5.83 1.89
C ARG A 51 -2.88 -5.12 1.12
N LEU A 52 -1.63 -5.20 1.56
CA LEU A 52 -0.50 -4.69 0.78
C LEU A 52 -0.32 -5.47 -0.52
N ASP A 53 -0.37 -6.81 -0.46
CA ASP A 53 -0.29 -7.63 -1.67
C ASP A 53 -1.47 -7.33 -2.61
N ARG A 54 -2.64 -7.03 -2.07
CA ARG A 54 -3.86 -6.69 -2.82
C ARG A 54 -3.79 -5.34 -3.51
N VAL A 55 -3.48 -4.26 -2.78
CA VAL A 55 -3.43 -2.90 -3.35
C VAL A 55 -2.30 -2.73 -4.36
N PHE A 56 -1.24 -3.54 -4.24
CA PHE A 56 -0.10 -3.53 -5.15
C PHE A 56 -0.13 -4.62 -6.21
N ALA A 57 -1.24 -5.37 -6.34
CA ALA A 57 -1.39 -6.46 -7.30
C ALA A 57 -0.18 -7.43 -7.29
N CYS A 58 0.24 -7.86 -6.10
CA CYS A 58 1.32 -8.80 -5.87
C CYS A 58 0.77 -10.21 -5.54
N GLU A 59 1.62 -11.22 -5.68
CA GLU A 59 1.32 -12.61 -5.31
C GLU A 59 0.02 -13.11 -5.94
N ARG A 60 -0.94 -13.60 -5.14
CA ARG A 60 -2.24 -14.09 -5.58
C ARG A 60 -3.13 -13.04 -6.25
N TYR A 61 -2.77 -11.76 -6.17
CA TYR A 61 -3.49 -10.64 -6.76
C TYR A 61 -2.79 -10.07 -8.01
N ALA A 62 -1.72 -10.72 -8.49
CA ALA A 62 -1.07 -10.31 -9.72
C ALA A 62 -2.03 -10.42 -10.92
N VAL A 63 -2.07 -9.37 -11.73
CA VAL A 63 -2.88 -9.31 -12.96
C VAL A 63 -2.12 -10.00 -14.08
N HIS A 64 -2.64 -11.11 -14.60
CA HIS A 64 -1.90 -11.96 -15.55
C HIS A 64 -2.22 -11.69 -17.03
N SER A 65 -3.30 -10.96 -17.33
CA SER A 65 -3.89 -10.94 -18.68
C SER A 65 -3.86 -9.60 -19.41
N GLY A 66 -3.19 -8.58 -18.87
CA GLY A 66 -3.19 -7.21 -19.45
C GLY A 66 -4.57 -6.56 -19.48
N ASN A 67 -5.58 -7.21 -18.90
CA ASN A 67 -6.90 -6.70 -18.63
C ASN A 67 -7.03 -6.57 -17.12
N ASP A 68 -6.80 -5.36 -16.61
CA ASP A 68 -6.84 -5.05 -15.17
C ASP A 68 -8.19 -5.39 -14.52
N ASP A 69 -9.25 -5.49 -15.31
CA ASP A 69 -10.60 -5.82 -14.84
C ASP A 69 -10.88 -7.33 -14.76
N ALA A 70 -10.00 -8.19 -15.29
CA ALA A 70 -10.24 -9.63 -15.41
C ALA A 70 -10.23 -10.39 -14.07
N ASP A 71 -9.65 -9.79 -13.02
CA ASP A 71 -9.45 -10.44 -11.71
C ASP A 71 -10.09 -9.65 -10.55
N LEU A 72 -11.04 -8.75 -10.84
CA LEU A 72 -11.70 -7.92 -9.81
C LEU A 72 -12.44 -8.74 -8.75
N ASP A 73 -13.00 -9.89 -9.12
CA ASP A 73 -13.67 -10.78 -8.17
C ASP A 73 -12.68 -11.29 -7.11
N VAL A 74 -11.46 -11.65 -7.51
CA VAL A 74 -10.39 -12.09 -6.60
C VAL A 74 -9.87 -10.92 -5.77
N LEU A 75 -9.75 -9.74 -6.39
CA LEU A 75 -9.28 -8.52 -5.74
C LEU A 75 -10.24 -8.05 -4.64
N TYR A 76 -11.55 -8.12 -4.88
CA TYR A 76 -12.58 -7.62 -3.98
C TYR A 76 -13.14 -8.68 -3.03
N ASP A 77 -12.78 -9.95 -3.20
CA ASP A 77 -13.20 -11.02 -2.30
C ASP A 77 -12.87 -10.70 -0.83
N GLN A 78 -13.90 -10.82 0.01
CA GLN A 78 -13.88 -10.53 1.45
C GLN A 78 -13.45 -9.09 1.84
N LEU A 79 -13.49 -8.11 0.91
CA LEU A 79 -13.42 -6.69 1.28
C LEU A 79 -14.79 -6.16 1.69
N SER A 80 -14.78 -5.23 2.63
CA SER A 80 -15.96 -4.41 2.90
C SER A 80 -16.20 -3.45 1.73
N GLY A 81 -17.45 -3.01 1.52
CA GLY A 81 -17.77 -2.00 0.51
C GLY A 81 -17.01 -0.69 0.72
N ARG A 82 -16.72 -0.33 1.99
CA ARG A 82 -15.87 0.81 2.35
C ARG A 82 -14.44 0.63 1.86
N ASP A 83 -13.86 -0.55 2.07
CA ASP A 83 -12.49 -0.84 1.65
C ASP A 83 -12.37 -0.85 0.13
N ILE A 84 -13.33 -1.44 -0.59
CA ILE A 84 -13.40 -1.42 -2.05
C ILE A 84 -13.45 0.03 -2.56
N ALA A 85 -14.35 0.84 -2.01
CA ALA A 85 -14.55 2.22 -2.46
C ALA A 85 -13.36 3.14 -2.17
N SER A 86 -12.58 2.85 -1.12
CA SER A 86 -11.43 3.65 -0.69
C SER A 86 -10.08 3.12 -1.17
N MET A 87 -10.05 1.95 -1.82
CA MET A 87 -8.81 1.35 -2.31
C MET A 87 -8.19 2.22 -3.42
N PRO A 88 -6.93 2.66 -3.26
CA PRO A 88 -6.22 3.36 -4.32
C PRO A 88 -6.13 2.49 -5.58
N ARG A 89 -6.31 3.12 -6.75
CA ARG A 89 -6.07 2.48 -8.04
C ARG A 89 -4.63 2.75 -8.43
N LEU A 90 -3.80 1.71 -8.43
CA LEU A 90 -2.38 1.78 -8.75
C LEU A 90 -2.10 0.85 -9.92
N ASP A 91 -1.13 1.22 -10.76
CA ASP A 91 -0.74 0.39 -11.90
C ASP A 91 -0.16 -0.94 -11.42
N SER A 92 -0.56 -2.03 -12.07
CA SER A 92 0.03 -3.35 -11.80
C SER A 92 1.53 -3.31 -12.08
N GLY A 93 2.35 -3.83 -11.15
CA GLY A 93 3.81 -3.82 -11.28
C GLY A 93 4.50 -2.54 -10.82
N LEU A 94 3.74 -1.50 -10.42
CA LEU A 94 4.30 -0.30 -9.76
C LEU A 94 5.14 -0.69 -8.54
N VAL A 95 4.60 -1.61 -7.74
CA VAL A 95 5.28 -2.20 -6.58
C VAL A 95 5.36 -3.70 -6.80
N ARG A 96 6.55 -4.26 -6.55
CA ARG A 96 6.78 -5.71 -6.61
C ARG A 96 7.02 -6.29 -5.23
N ARG A 97 6.72 -7.57 -5.06
CA ARG A 97 7.19 -8.32 -3.90
C ARG A 97 8.72 -8.33 -3.84
N ALA A 98 9.27 -8.14 -2.65
CA ALA A 98 10.71 -7.99 -2.42
C ALA A 98 11.10 -8.44 -1.00
N ASP A 99 10.88 -9.73 -0.68
CA ASP A 99 11.20 -10.25 0.65
C ASP A 99 12.71 -10.22 0.94
N LEU A 100 13.06 -9.97 2.19
CA LEU A 100 14.45 -9.96 2.66
C LEU A 100 14.63 -10.98 3.77
N ASN A 101 15.42 -12.03 3.52
CA ASN A 101 15.71 -13.08 4.50
C ASN A 101 14.44 -13.63 5.18
N GLY A 102 13.41 -13.93 4.39
CA GLY A 102 12.11 -14.41 4.86
C GLY A 102 11.22 -13.37 5.54
N SER A 103 11.65 -12.11 5.66
CA SER A 103 10.80 -11.01 6.10
C SER A 103 10.02 -10.44 4.92
N PRO A 104 8.67 -10.36 5.01
CA PRO A 104 7.83 -9.72 4.01
C PRO A 104 8.29 -8.32 3.62
N GLY A 105 8.47 -8.09 2.32
CA GLY A 105 8.87 -6.81 1.77
C GLY A 105 8.24 -6.49 0.43
N TRP A 106 8.19 -5.21 0.12
CA TRP A 106 7.69 -4.68 -1.15
C TRP A 106 8.66 -3.62 -1.64
N ALA A 107 8.83 -3.51 -2.96
CA ALA A 107 9.74 -2.57 -3.56
C ALA A 107 9.10 -1.77 -4.69
N HIS A 108 9.37 -0.47 -4.68
CA HIS A 108 9.11 0.46 -5.78
C HIS A 108 10.48 0.90 -6.32
N GLY A 109 10.81 0.46 -7.54
CA GLY A 109 12.16 0.66 -8.09
C GLY A 109 13.25 0.01 -7.23
N ASP A 110 14.23 0.82 -6.81
CA ASP A 110 15.40 0.44 -5.99
C ASP A 110 15.15 0.54 -4.47
N ARG A 111 13.91 0.84 -4.07
CA ARG A 111 13.54 1.10 -2.67
C ARG A 111 12.62 0.01 -2.16
N ARG A 112 13.07 -0.71 -1.13
CA ARG A 112 12.31 -1.75 -0.43
C ARG A 112 11.77 -1.21 0.89
N PHE A 113 10.58 -1.63 1.31
CA PHE A 113 10.12 -1.43 2.68
C PHE A 113 9.69 -2.74 3.33
N LEU A 114 9.98 -2.87 4.63
CA LEU A 114 9.55 -3.99 5.48
C LEU A 114 8.60 -3.49 6.56
N LEU A 115 7.87 -4.40 7.23
CA LEU A 115 6.98 -4.04 8.33
C LEU A 115 7.64 -4.23 9.69
N ALA A 116 7.41 -3.32 10.63
CA ALA A 116 7.73 -3.52 12.04
C ALA A 116 6.60 -2.99 12.94
N SER A 117 6.09 -3.87 13.80
CA SER A 117 5.18 -3.48 14.87
C SER A 117 5.92 -3.07 16.14
N CYS A 118 5.33 -2.20 16.94
CA CYS A 118 5.68 -2.00 18.34
C CYS A 118 4.44 -1.60 19.15
N ASP A 119 4.63 -1.37 20.45
CA ASP A 119 3.58 -0.86 21.32
C ASP A 119 3.19 0.57 20.90
N TYR A 120 1.93 0.93 21.13
CA TYR A 120 1.42 2.28 20.86
C TYR A 120 2.21 3.34 21.63
N GLY A 121 2.50 4.47 20.98
CA GLY A 121 3.31 5.56 21.53
C GLY A 121 4.80 5.23 21.68
N LYS A 122 5.27 4.10 21.12
CA LYS A 122 6.68 3.68 21.16
C LYS A 122 7.38 3.72 19.81
N LEU A 123 6.76 4.27 18.77
CA LEU A 123 7.40 4.39 17.45
C LEU A 123 8.74 5.12 17.53
N ASP A 124 8.82 6.26 18.22
CA ASP A 124 10.08 7.03 18.37
C ASP A 124 11.22 6.24 19.03
N ASN A 125 10.86 5.26 19.86
CA ASN A 125 11.77 4.44 20.66
C ASN A 125 11.70 2.96 20.28
N LEU A 126 11.38 2.66 19.01
CA LEU A 126 11.27 1.28 18.54
C LEU A 126 12.58 0.52 18.85
N PRO A 127 12.52 -0.59 19.60
CA PRO A 127 13.71 -1.26 20.11
C PRO A 127 14.30 -2.19 19.03
N TRP A 128 15.06 -1.64 18.07
CA TRP A 128 15.66 -2.42 16.99
C TRP A 128 16.48 -3.63 17.45
N PRO A 129 17.29 -3.57 18.53
CA PRO A 129 18.03 -4.72 19.04
C PRO A 129 17.16 -5.91 19.46
N ARG A 130 15.86 -5.68 19.74
CA ARG A 130 14.89 -6.73 20.07
C ARG A 130 14.12 -7.25 18.85
N LYS A 131 14.34 -6.67 17.67
CA LYS A 131 13.74 -7.13 16.41
C LYS A 131 14.58 -8.24 15.79
N SER A 132 14.06 -8.86 14.73
CA SER A 132 14.76 -9.94 14.01
C SER A 132 16.13 -9.48 13.49
N PRO A 133 17.09 -10.40 13.28
CA PRO A 133 18.39 -10.06 12.70
C PRO A 133 18.29 -9.29 11.38
N THR A 134 17.30 -9.61 10.53
CA THR A 134 17.01 -8.87 9.31
C THR A 134 16.69 -7.40 9.59
N LYS A 135 15.81 -7.12 10.56
CA LYS A 135 15.42 -5.75 10.91
C LYS A 135 16.55 -4.99 11.60
N GLN A 136 17.38 -5.68 12.39
CA GLN A 136 18.61 -5.10 12.94
C GLN A 136 19.57 -4.69 11.83
N ARG A 137 19.77 -5.55 10.82
CA ARG A 137 20.61 -5.23 9.64
C ARG A 137 20.06 -4.03 8.86
N VAL A 138 18.75 -3.97 8.66
CA VAL A 138 18.08 -2.82 8.03
C VAL A 138 18.27 -1.55 8.85
N ALA A 139 18.16 -1.61 10.18
CA ALA A 139 18.42 -0.47 11.07
C ALA A 139 19.89 -0.05 11.10
N GLY A 140 20.82 -0.97 10.81
CA GLY A 140 22.26 -0.72 10.72
C GLY A 140 22.73 -0.11 9.40
N GLN A 141 21.86 0.06 8.40
CA GLN A 141 22.26 0.69 7.14
C GLN A 141 22.71 2.15 7.35
N ARG A 142 23.76 2.57 6.64
CA ARG A 142 24.20 3.98 6.62
C ARG A 142 23.09 4.89 6.09
N ASN A 143 22.99 6.11 6.63
CA ASN A 143 22.10 7.11 6.07
C ASN A 143 22.71 7.70 4.78
N PRO A 144 22.06 7.59 3.61
CA PRO A 144 22.64 8.07 2.37
C PRO A 144 22.68 9.61 2.22
N GLU A 145 22.00 10.39 3.07
CA GLU A 145 21.94 11.86 2.90
C GLU A 145 22.05 12.70 4.19
N PRO A 146 22.83 13.80 4.17
CA PRO A 146 24.00 14.02 3.32
C PRO A 146 25.16 13.13 3.81
N PRO A 147 26.13 12.80 2.95
CA PRO A 147 27.36 12.15 3.37
C PRO A 147 28.03 13.04 4.41
N GLN A 148 28.08 12.60 5.66
CA GLN A 148 28.95 13.26 6.62
C GLN A 148 30.38 12.95 6.20
N PRO A 149 31.24 13.96 5.95
CA PRO A 149 32.66 13.69 5.80
C PRO A 149 33.11 13.03 7.11
N SER A 150 33.62 11.82 7.01
CA SER A 150 34.31 11.17 8.12
C SER A 150 35.42 12.10 8.57
N LEU A 151 35.39 12.55 9.83
CA LEU A 151 36.46 13.35 10.44
C LEU A 151 37.75 12.53 10.69
N PHE A 152 37.74 11.24 10.32
CA PHE A 152 38.84 10.31 10.46
C PHE A 152 39.12 9.63 9.12
N ASP A 153 39.70 10.40 8.18
CA ASP A 153 40.53 9.84 7.12
C ASP A 153 41.91 9.55 7.72
N ASP A 154 42.01 8.47 8.50
CA ASP A 154 43.28 7.83 8.86
C ASP A 154 43.11 6.33 8.58
N ASP A 155 43.89 5.85 7.60
CA ASP A 155 43.73 4.63 6.79
C ASP A 155 43.61 3.28 7.53
N GLU A 156 43.69 3.23 8.86
CA GLU A 156 43.56 1.98 9.64
C GLU A 156 42.19 1.79 10.31
N ILE A 157 41.50 2.87 10.70
CA ILE A 157 40.17 2.78 11.34
C ILE A 157 39.07 2.65 10.28
N GLY A 158 39.26 3.28 9.12
CA GLY A 158 38.36 3.17 7.97
C GLY A 158 38.22 1.74 7.45
N GLY A 159 39.25 0.90 7.58
CA GLY A 159 39.22 -0.51 7.17
C GLY A 159 38.29 -1.38 8.03
N LEU A 160 38.32 -1.22 9.37
CA LEU A 160 37.45 -1.99 10.27
C LEU A 160 35.99 -1.51 10.19
N GLU A 161 35.78 -0.19 10.10
CA GLU A 161 34.45 0.37 9.90
C GLU A 161 33.89 -0.03 8.53
N ALA A 162 34.69 0.00 7.45
CA ALA A 162 34.28 -0.47 6.12
C ALA A 162 33.97 -1.99 6.11
N LEU A 163 34.73 -2.82 6.82
CA LEU A 163 34.48 -4.26 6.92
C LEU A 163 33.20 -4.58 7.71
N LEU A 164 32.96 -3.89 8.83
CA LEU A 164 31.70 -4.00 9.59
C LEU A 164 30.51 -3.43 8.78
N THR A 165 30.75 -2.44 7.92
CA THR A 165 29.75 -1.80 7.06
C THR A 165 29.36 -2.66 5.85
N ALA A 166 30.33 -3.30 5.18
CA ALA A 166 30.08 -4.25 4.09
C ALA A 166 29.21 -5.43 4.54
N GLN A 167 29.24 -5.75 5.84
CA GLN A 167 28.39 -6.77 6.46
C GLN A 167 26.90 -6.39 6.48
N HIS A 168 26.57 -5.10 6.32
CA HIS A 168 25.22 -4.55 6.40
C HIS A 168 24.70 -4.05 5.04
N ASP A 169 25.50 -4.07 3.99
CA ASP A 169 25.05 -3.66 2.65
C ASP A 169 23.90 -4.55 2.18
N LEU A 170 22.83 -3.90 1.76
CA LEU A 170 21.64 -4.54 1.21
C LEU A 170 21.61 -4.27 -0.30
N ASP A 171 21.02 -5.20 -1.02
CA ASP A 171 20.76 -5.11 -2.46
C ASP A 171 19.89 -3.89 -2.83
N LEU A 172 19.06 -3.42 -1.91
CA LEU A 172 18.12 -2.31 -2.09
C LEU A 172 18.13 -1.39 -0.88
N ALA A 173 17.94 -0.09 -1.13
CA ALA A 173 17.71 0.88 -0.08
C ALA A 173 16.44 0.47 0.70
N THR A 174 16.63 -0.02 1.93
CA THR A 174 15.53 -0.62 2.69
C THR A 174 15.03 0.33 3.79
N TYR A 175 13.73 0.58 3.82
CA TYR A 175 13.00 1.38 4.79
C TYR A 175 12.11 0.49 5.65
N VAL A 176 11.50 1.07 6.69
CA VAL A 176 10.53 0.35 7.51
C VAL A 176 9.23 1.13 7.62
N VAL A 177 8.13 0.42 7.39
CA VAL A 177 6.79 0.83 7.80
C VAL A 177 6.61 0.41 9.26
N GLY A 178 6.72 1.38 10.16
CA GLY A 178 6.45 1.22 11.58
C GLY A 178 4.95 1.35 11.84
N HIS A 179 4.35 0.45 12.61
CA HIS A 179 2.92 0.51 12.88
C HIS A 179 2.52 0.04 14.28
N THR A 180 1.50 0.66 14.87
CA THR A 180 1.03 0.39 16.24
C THR A 180 -0.49 0.48 16.34
N LEU A 181 -1.07 -0.25 17.29
CA LEU A 181 -2.48 -0.15 17.64
C LEU A 181 -2.60 -0.29 19.14
N ASP A 182 -3.29 0.65 19.78
CA ASP A 182 -3.79 0.48 21.13
C ASP A 182 -5.19 -0.18 21.05
N PRO A 183 -5.35 -1.43 21.53
CA PRO A 183 -6.64 -2.13 21.47
C PRO A 183 -7.73 -1.45 22.31
N LEU A 184 -7.37 -0.71 23.37
CA LEU A 184 -8.34 -0.11 24.28
C LEU A 184 -8.89 1.20 23.72
N SER A 185 -8.02 2.11 23.31
CA SER A 185 -8.43 3.39 22.72
C SER A 185 -8.73 3.32 21.22
N GLN A 186 -8.40 2.20 20.58
CA GLN A 186 -8.44 2.01 19.12
C GLN A 186 -7.58 3.01 18.33
N GLN A 187 -6.66 3.71 19.01
CA GLN A 187 -5.73 4.61 18.35
C GLN A 187 -4.65 3.81 17.64
N MET A 188 -4.29 4.26 16.45
CA MET A 188 -3.29 3.60 15.60
C MET A 188 -2.27 4.62 15.13
N GLU A 189 -1.05 4.16 14.93
CA GLU A 189 0.03 4.95 14.33
C GLU A 189 0.61 4.17 13.16
N ILE A 190 0.93 4.87 12.07
CA ILE A 190 1.70 4.28 10.98
C ILE A 190 2.65 5.30 10.39
N VAL A 191 3.91 4.90 10.25
CA VAL A 191 4.99 5.72 9.73
C VAL A 191 5.78 4.96 8.66
N LEU A 192 6.34 5.67 7.70
CA LEU A 192 7.40 5.16 6.83
C LEU A 192 8.69 5.93 7.14
N GLY A 193 9.78 5.21 7.40
CA GLY A 193 11.02 5.86 7.79
C GLY A 193 12.29 5.08 7.50
N ARG A 194 13.41 5.78 7.65
CA ARG A 194 14.75 5.20 7.67
C ARG A 194 15.10 4.84 9.13
N PRO A 195 15.16 3.55 9.49
CA PRO A 195 15.47 3.14 10.84
C PRO A 195 16.93 3.44 11.19
N ARG A 196 17.20 3.60 12.48
CA ARG A 196 18.52 3.79 13.06
C ARG A 196 18.73 2.79 14.19
N LEU A 197 19.74 1.92 14.05
CA LEU A 197 20.09 0.96 15.09
C LEU A 197 20.46 1.67 16.39
N ASN A 198 19.81 1.29 17.49
CA ASN A 198 19.91 1.94 18.79
C ASN A 198 20.33 0.94 19.91
N THR A 199 21.46 0.24 19.71
CA THR A 199 22.00 -0.78 20.65
C THR A 199 22.31 -0.27 22.06
N GLY A 200 22.49 1.05 22.24
CA GLY A 200 22.69 1.70 23.54
C GLY A 200 21.53 2.57 24.04
N GLY A 201 20.35 2.46 23.41
CA GLY A 201 19.28 3.45 23.56
C GLY A 201 19.50 4.67 22.64
N GLY A 202 18.45 5.47 22.46
CA GLY A 202 18.45 6.62 21.55
C GLY A 202 17.41 6.52 20.42
N GLN A 203 17.46 7.48 19.50
CA GLN A 203 16.49 7.61 18.41
C GLN A 203 16.44 6.35 17.54
N ALA A 204 15.23 5.83 17.35
CA ALA A 204 15.00 4.65 16.51
C ALA A 204 14.99 4.98 15.00
N TRP A 205 15.04 6.25 14.61
CA TRP A 205 14.91 6.68 13.23
C TRP A 205 15.93 7.77 12.91
N TYR A 206 16.43 7.77 11.68
CA TYR A 206 17.08 8.96 11.12
C TYR A 206 16.02 9.99 10.72
N TRP A 207 14.92 9.51 10.16
CA TRP A 207 13.71 10.26 9.86
C TRP A 207 12.55 9.28 9.66
N TYR A 208 11.33 9.75 9.85
CA TYR A 208 10.11 9.05 9.42
C TYR A 208 9.04 10.07 9.05
N GLN A 209 8.03 9.63 8.30
CA GLN A 209 6.83 10.40 7.99
C GLN A 209 5.60 9.65 8.50
N ASP A 210 4.72 10.38 9.19
CA ASP A 210 3.39 9.90 9.59
C ASP A 210 2.47 9.77 8.37
N LEU A 211 1.93 8.57 8.13
CA LEU A 211 1.07 8.29 6.98
C LEU A 211 -0.42 8.53 7.25
N LEU A 212 -0.82 8.81 8.50
CA LEU A 212 -2.19 9.19 8.87
C LEU A 212 -2.45 10.70 8.72
N VAL A 213 -1.44 11.52 9.01
CA VAL A 213 -1.56 12.99 9.03
C VAL A 213 -1.32 13.63 7.66
N VAL A 214 -0.62 12.96 6.75
CA VAL A 214 -0.41 13.47 5.38
C VAL A 214 -1.74 13.41 4.61
N PRO A 215 -2.23 14.54 4.05
CA PRO A 215 -3.40 14.49 3.18
C PRO A 215 -3.04 13.57 2.02
N PRO A 216 -3.95 12.67 1.60
CA PRO A 216 -3.68 11.86 0.43
C PRO A 216 -3.38 12.85 -0.70
N ALA A 217 -2.13 12.90 -1.15
CA ALA A 217 -1.87 13.40 -2.48
C ALA A 217 -2.85 12.64 -3.36
N THR A 218 -3.57 13.36 -4.20
CA THR A 218 -4.49 12.80 -5.20
C THR A 218 -3.63 11.98 -6.18
N GLY A 219 -3.12 10.85 -5.70
CA GLY A 219 -2.16 10.00 -6.37
C GLY A 219 -2.87 9.35 -7.53
N GLY A 220 -2.38 9.64 -8.74
CA GLY A 220 -2.72 8.94 -9.95
C GLY A 220 -4.22 8.77 -10.18
N ARG A 221 -4.99 9.87 -10.28
CA ARG A 221 -6.18 9.77 -11.13
C ARG A 221 -5.65 9.43 -12.52
N ARG A 222 -5.88 8.20 -12.98
CA ARG A 222 -5.83 7.86 -14.39
C ARG A 222 -6.63 8.96 -15.09
N ILE A 223 -5.94 9.88 -15.75
CA ILE A 223 -6.58 10.75 -16.71
C ILE A 223 -6.89 9.76 -17.82
N ASP A 224 -8.04 9.11 -17.73
CA ASP A 224 -8.63 8.51 -18.92
C ASP A 224 -8.75 9.68 -19.89
N GLY A 225 -7.82 9.70 -20.85
CA GLY A 225 -7.73 10.67 -21.93
C GLY A 225 -8.88 10.52 -22.92
N THR A 226 -10.08 10.28 -22.42
CA THR A 226 -11.32 10.35 -23.19
C THR A 226 -12.07 11.55 -22.65
N PRO A 227 -12.07 12.70 -23.35
CA PRO A 227 -12.95 13.80 -22.99
C PRO A 227 -14.38 13.26 -22.87
N LEU A 228 -15.02 13.44 -21.71
CA LEU A 228 -16.47 13.29 -21.62
C LEU A 228 -17.08 14.20 -22.70
N PRO A 229 -17.98 13.70 -23.56
CA PRO A 229 -18.68 14.55 -24.51
C PRO A 229 -19.39 15.66 -23.72
N THR A 230 -18.96 16.89 -23.94
CA THR A 230 -19.48 18.06 -23.25
C THR A 230 -20.79 18.43 -23.92
N GLY A 231 -21.90 17.89 -23.40
CA GLY A 231 -23.24 18.37 -23.69
C GLY A 231 -23.75 18.14 -25.13
N PRO A 232 -25.05 18.37 -25.36
CA PRO A 232 -25.70 18.09 -26.63
C PRO A 232 -25.21 19.04 -27.72
N THR A 233 -24.57 18.47 -28.73
CA THR A 233 -24.31 19.11 -30.01
C THR A 233 -25.64 19.56 -30.62
N THR A 234 -25.87 20.86 -30.70
CA THR A 234 -26.93 21.45 -31.53
C THR A 234 -26.55 21.29 -32.99
N THR A 235 -26.76 20.09 -33.52
CA THR A 235 -26.70 19.80 -34.95
C THR A 235 -28.08 20.11 -35.55
N PRO A 236 -28.18 20.93 -36.61
CA PRO A 236 -29.45 21.14 -37.31
C PRO A 236 -29.97 19.83 -37.88
N ASP A 237 -31.25 19.55 -37.64
CA ASP A 237 -31.95 18.36 -38.14
C ASP A 237 -31.80 18.21 -39.66
N ALA A 238 -31.35 17.03 -40.08
CA ALA A 238 -31.37 16.64 -41.48
C ALA A 238 -32.82 16.46 -41.97
N PRO A 239 -33.17 16.89 -43.20
CA PRO A 239 -34.54 16.79 -43.70
C PRO A 239 -34.90 15.33 -44.01
N VAL A 240 -35.73 14.73 -43.15
CA VAL A 240 -36.31 13.40 -43.36
C VAL A 240 -37.45 13.49 -44.37
N ARG A 241 -37.32 12.78 -45.50
CA ARG A 241 -38.44 12.50 -46.41
C ARG A 241 -39.25 11.31 -45.87
N LEU A 242 -40.45 11.59 -45.34
CA LEU A 242 -41.40 10.57 -44.95
C LEU A 242 -42.00 9.88 -46.19
N ARG A 243 -42.03 8.54 -46.20
CA ARG A 243 -42.83 7.76 -47.15
C ARG A 243 -44.28 7.72 -46.66
N PRO A 244 -45.29 7.89 -47.52
CA PRO A 244 -46.69 7.75 -47.13
C PRO A 244 -46.99 6.33 -46.66
N ALA A 245 -47.76 6.23 -45.57
CA ALA A 245 -48.32 4.99 -45.07
C ALA A 245 -49.52 4.58 -45.95
N GLU A 246 -49.51 3.35 -46.47
CA GLU A 246 -50.70 2.73 -47.03
C GLU A 246 -51.62 2.27 -45.90
N GLU A 247 -52.89 2.66 -46.05
CA GLU A 247 -53.96 2.47 -45.11
C GLU A 247 -54.33 1.01 -44.87
N ARG A 248 -54.79 0.79 -43.63
CA ARG A 248 -55.41 -0.41 -43.10
C ARG A 248 -56.50 -0.97 -44.03
N ARG A 249 -56.55 -2.30 -44.15
CA ARG A 249 -57.85 -2.98 -44.21
C ARG A 249 -57.87 -4.24 -43.35
N ASN A 250 -58.49 -4.05 -42.20
CA ASN A 250 -59.05 -5.08 -41.35
C ASN A 250 -60.26 -5.68 -42.11
N ASP A 251 -60.32 -7.00 -42.30
CA ASP A 251 -61.63 -7.64 -42.45
C ASP A 251 -61.64 -9.06 -41.87
N ARG A 252 -62.63 -9.29 -41.01
CA ARG A 252 -62.91 -10.54 -40.27
C ARG A 252 -63.78 -11.45 -41.13
N ARG A 253 -63.47 -12.75 -41.24
CA ARG A 253 -64.45 -13.86 -41.40
C ARG A 253 -63.87 -15.16 -40.81
N ARG A 254 -64.41 -15.66 -39.68
CA ARG A 254 -65.41 -16.75 -39.53
C ARG A 254 -64.86 -18.19 -39.76
N GLY A 255 -64.67 -18.93 -38.66
CA GLY A 255 -65.38 -20.16 -38.25
C GLY A 255 -65.37 -21.45 -39.10
N GLN A 256 -65.28 -22.58 -38.35
CA GLN A 256 -65.59 -24.00 -38.70
C GLN A 256 -64.59 -24.67 -39.67
N ARG A 257 -64.08 -25.88 -39.44
CA ARG A 257 -64.54 -27.09 -38.74
C ARG A 257 -63.34 -27.94 -38.35
#